data_AF-A0AAU1W554-F1
#
_entry.id   AF-A0AAU1W554-F1
#
_cell.length_a   1.000
_cell.length_b   1.000
_cell.length_c   1.000
_cell.angle_alpha   90.00
_cell.angle_beta   90.00
_cell.angle_gamma   90.00
#
_symmetry.space_group_name_H-M   'P 1'
#
loop_
_entity.id
_entity.type
_entity.pdbx_description
1 polymer ?
#
loop_
_entity_poly.entity_id
_entity_poly.type
_entity_poly.pdbx_seq_one_letter_code
_entity_poly.pdbx_strand_id
1 'polypeptide(L)'
;MKRIIATMVSVGALTALAAGTAHPAPYAGTDSSRQLVGKWAGTVTHGGTTGDIELIFTPSGKACLITSAGVSRGSWKSTGGAGDFNYKIAEAMIDETGTQLGWIHIDQNTEAVSSAFTSTGVSHVYDMAGNPQFTQVADVDVHRLAGAPRC
;
A
#
# COMPACT_ATOMS: atom_id res chain seq x y z
N MET A 1 -86.18 15.32 6.16
CA MET A 1 -86.64 14.22 7.04
C MET A 1 -85.43 13.54 7.65
N LYS A 2 -85.45 13.38 8.97
CA LYS A 2 -84.40 12.79 9.82
C LYS A 2 -84.10 11.34 9.44
N ARG A 3 -82.82 10.96 9.42
CA ARG A 3 -82.41 9.56 9.63
C ARG A 3 -81.27 9.50 10.65
N ILE A 4 -81.35 8.43 11.43
CA ILE A 4 -80.85 8.23 12.78
C ILE A 4 -79.45 7.60 12.76
N ILE A 5 -78.72 7.91 13.82
CA ILE A 5 -77.35 7.55 14.23
C ILE A 5 -77.08 6.04 14.20
N ALA A 6 -75.86 5.66 13.80
CA ALA A 6 -75.21 4.45 14.30
C ALA A 6 -73.71 4.73 14.52
N THR A 7 -73.32 4.77 15.78
CA THR A 7 -71.94 4.86 16.26
C THR A 7 -71.28 3.49 16.15
N MET A 8 -70.13 3.39 15.50
CA MET A 8 -69.17 2.31 15.74
C MET A 8 -67.80 2.92 16.04
N VAL A 9 -67.30 2.62 17.23
CA VAL A 9 -65.94 2.87 17.70
C VAL A 9 -65.05 1.80 17.10
N SER A 10 -63.92 2.18 16.50
CA SER A 10 -62.78 1.29 16.29
C SER A 10 -61.50 2.11 16.30
N VAL A 11 -60.80 2.08 17.43
CA VAL A 11 -59.42 2.54 17.58
C VAL A 11 -58.52 1.56 16.83
N GLY A 12 -57.71 2.06 15.91
CA GLY A 12 -56.74 1.27 15.16
C GLY A 12 -55.57 2.15 14.74
N ALA A 13 -54.76 2.59 15.70
CA ALA A 13 -53.46 3.17 15.42
C ALA A 13 -52.52 2.04 14.99
N LEU A 14 -52.27 1.92 13.69
CA LEU A 14 -51.14 1.17 13.16
C LEU A 14 -50.02 2.18 12.89
N THR A 15 -49.21 2.45 13.91
CA THR A 15 -47.89 3.03 13.74
C THR A 15 -47.05 2.06 12.93
N ALA A 16 -46.78 2.40 11.68
CA ALA A 16 -45.77 1.75 10.86
C ALA A 16 -44.41 1.98 11.54
N LEU A 17 -43.86 0.95 12.18
CA LEU A 17 -42.43 0.89 12.46
C LEU A 17 -41.74 0.71 11.10
N ALA A 18 -41.36 1.83 10.49
CA ALA A 18 -40.35 1.81 9.45
C ALA A 18 -39.07 1.26 10.11
N ALA A 19 -38.80 -0.02 9.88
CA ALA A 19 -37.50 -0.60 10.12
C ALA A 19 -36.53 0.13 9.20
N GLY A 20 -35.98 1.26 9.68
CA GLY A 20 -34.82 1.86 9.08
C GLY A 20 -33.75 0.79 9.08
N THR A 21 -33.44 0.25 7.91
CA THR A 21 -32.19 -0.48 7.71
C THR A 21 -31.10 0.52 8.02
N ALA A 22 -30.60 0.47 9.25
CA ALA A 22 -29.41 1.15 9.65
C ALA A 22 -28.34 0.72 8.65
N HIS A 23 -28.02 1.61 7.71
CA HIS A 23 -26.80 1.46 6.93
C HIS A 23 -25.68 1.32 7.95
N PRO A 24 -24.86 0.27 7.90
CA PRO A 24 -23.68 0.21 8.74
C PRO A 24 -22.90 1.50 8.48
N ALA A 25 -22.57 2.21 9.56
CA ALA A 25 -21.73 3.39 9.49
C ALA A 25 -20.51 3.07 8.62
N PRO A 26 -20.05 3.99 7.75
CA PRO A 26 -18.79 3.79 7.05
C PRO A 26 -17.77 3.45 8.12
N TYR A 27 -17.18 2.25 8.02
CA TYR A 27 -16.10 1.84 8.89
C TYR A 27 -15.15 3.02 9.00
N ALA A 28 -14.97 3.53 10.22
CA ALA A 28 -13.98 4.54 10.50
C ALA A 28 -12.68 4.03 9.89
N GLY A 29 -12.26 4.63 8.78
CA GLY A 29 -11.10 4.19 8.04
C GLY A 29 -9.92 4.29 8.97
N THR A 30 -9.47 3.16 9.51
CA THR A 30 -8.12 3.06 10.05
C THR A 30 -7.23 3.39 8.87
N ASP A 31 -6.69 4.60 8.90
CA ASP A 31 -5.83 5.20 7.89
C ASP A 31 -4.81 4.17 7.42
N SER A 32 -5.11 3.54 6.28
CA SER A 32 -4.43 2.32 5.84
C SER A 32 -2.97 2.61 5.49
N SER A 33 -2.65 3.89 5.27
CA SER A 33 -1.29 4.39 5.14
C SER A 33 -0.42 4.13 6.39
N ARG A 34 -1.02 4.11 7.59
CA ARG A 34 -0.27 3.82 8.84
C ARG A 34 0.17 2.37 8.94
N GLN A 35 -0.46 1.45 8.23
CA GLN A 35 -0.02 0.05 8.25
C GLN A 35 1.34 -0.06 7.58
N LEU A 36 1.65 0.66 6.51
CA LEU A 36 2.95 0.49 5.86
C LEU A 36 4.11 1.17 6.60
N VAL A 37 3.83 2.28 7.29
CA VAL A 37 4.86 3.01 8.03
C VAL A 37 5.60 2.08 8.99
N GLY A 38 6.92 1.98 8.82
CA GLY A 38 7.73 1.07 9.60
C GLY A 38 8.96 0.57 8.86
N LYS A 39 9.60 -0.42 9.48
CA LYS A 39 10.71 -1.18 8.95
C LYS A 39 10.22 -2.56 8.51
N TRP A 40 10.81 -3.06 7.43
CA TRP A 40 10.47 -4.33 6.82
C TRP A 40 11.75 -5.03 6.39
N ALA A 41 11.80 -6.34 6.51
CA ALA A 41 12.92 -7.16 6.03
C ALA A 41 12.40 -8.39 5.32
N GLY A 42 13.18 -8.89 4.38
CA GLY A 42 12.84 -10.07 3.61
C GLY A 42 13.67 -10.12 2.36
N THR A 43 13.07 -10.52 1.26
CA THR A 43 13.79 -10.78 0.01
C THR A 43 13.17 -10.07 -1.18
N VAL A 44 14.02 -9.83 -2.17
CA VAL A 44 13.62 -9.46 -3.53
C VAL A 44 14.09 -10.56 -4.48
N THR A 45 13.24 -10.96 -5.42
CA THR A 45 13.58 -11.86 -6.51
C THR A 45 13.45 -11.14 -7.84
N HIS A 46 14.51 -11.15 -8.65
CA HIS A 46 14.53 -10.57 -9.98
C HIS A 46 15.51 -11.34 -10.88
N GLY A 47 15.13 -11.58 -12.14
CA GLY A 47 16.01 -12.29 -13.09
C GLY A 47 16.45 -13.68 -12.61
N GLY A 48 15.64 -14.36 -11.79
CA GLY A 48 15.97 -15.66 -11.19
C GLY A 48 16.96 -15.61 -10.02
N THR A 49 17.38 -14.41 -9.60
CA THR A 49 18.24 -14.20 -8.43
C THR A 49 17.42 -13.67 -7.27
N THR A 50 17.71 -14.13 -6.06
CA THR A 50 17.07 -13.65 -4.83
C THR A 50 18.12 -13.03 -3.91
N GLY A 51 17.82 -11.89 -3.32
CA GLY A 51 18.68 -11.20 -2.35
C GLY A 51 17.92 -10.65 -1.17
N ASP A 52 18.61 -10.49 -0.04
CA ASP A 52 18.05 -9.91 1.18
C ASP A 52 17.94 -8.39 1.07
N ILE A 53 16.85 -7.85 1.60
CA ILE A 53 16.56 -6.42 1.62
C ILE A 53 15.98 -5.97 2.97
N GLU A 54 16.18 -4.70 3.32
CA GLU A 54 15.29 -3.98 4.21
C GLU A 54 14.58 -2.84 3.47
N LEU A 55 13.30 -2.64 3.77
CA LEU A 55 12.51 -1.51 3.32
C LEU A 55 12.09 -0.65 4.52
N ILE A 56 12.17 0.67 4.35
CA ILE A 56 11.73 1.63 5.36
C ILE A 56 10.75 2.60 4.73
N PHE A 57 9.54 2.68 5.28
CA PHE A 57 8.52 3.63 4.86
C PHE A 57 8.22 4.60 6.00
N THR A 58 8.43 5.89 5.74
CA THR A 58 8.23 6.95 6.74
C THR A 58 6.85 7.59 6.61
N PRO A 59 6.27 8.18 7.67
CA PRO A 59 4.99 8.91 7.57
C PRO A 59 5.00 10.05 6.54
N SER A 60 6.18 10.60 6.23
CA SER A 60 6.36 11.68 5.26
C SER A 60 6.30 11.25 3.79
N GLY A 61 6.05 9.97 3.52
CA GLY A 61 6.05 9.44 2.16
C GLY A 61 7.44 9.11 1.61
N LYS A 62 8.50 9.11 2.43
CA LYS A 62 9.85 8.65 2.00
C LYS A 62 9.97 7.14 2.11
N ALA A 63 10.59 6.53 1.11
CA ALA A 63 10.95 5.12 1.06
C ALA A 63 12.48 4.95 1.01
N CYS A 64 13.01 3.97 1.72
CA CYS A 64 14.40 3.54 1.60
C CYS A 64 14.47 2.04 1.37
N LEU A 65 15.38 1.64 0.50
CA LEU A 65 15.77 0.26 0.26
C LEU A 65 17.22 0.11 0.71
N ILE A 66 17.47 -0.88 1.56
CA ILE A 66 18.80 -1.21 2.07
C ILE A 66 19.13 -2.60 1.57
N THR A 67 20.28 -2.72 0.90
CA THR A 67 20.84 -3.98 0.42
C THR A 67 22.30 -4.08 0.86
N SER A 68 22.97 -5.18 0.53
CA SER A 68 24.43 -5.27 0.69
C SER A 68 25.20 -4.23 -0.14
N ALA A 69 24.60 -3.71 -1.22
CA ALA A 69 25.20 -2.71 -2.09
C ALA A 69 25.07 -1.27 -1.55
N GLY A 70 24.15 -1.02 -0.61
CA GLY A 70 24.00 0.28 0.03
C GLY A 70 22.55 0.69 0.29
N VAL A 71 22.32 2.00 0.31
CA VAL A 71 21.01 2.60 0.63
C VAL A 71 20.49 3.41 -0.55
N SER A 72 19.36 2.98 -1.09
CA SER A 72 18.62 3.64 -2.17
C SER A 72 17.40 4.35 -1.59
N ARG A 73 17.01 5.46 -2.22
CA ARG A 73 15.96 6.35 -1.69
C ARG A 73 14.89 6.65 -2.73
N GLY A 74 13.69 6.94 -2.23
CA GLY A 74 12.57 7.36 -3.06
C GLY A 74 11.35 7.71 -2.23
N SER A 75 10.18 7.40 -2.78
CA SER A 75 8.90 7.77 -2.20
C SER A 75 7.89 6.63 -2.21
N TRP A 76 6.92 6.67 -1.31
CA TRP A 76 5.76 5.80 -1.31
C TRP A 76 4.48 6.60 -1.12
N LYS A 77 3.36 6.02 -1.56
CA LYS A 77 2.02 6.57 -1.35
C LYS A 77 0.99 5.45 -1.26
N SER A 78 -0.06 5.65 -0.46
CA SER A 78 -1.24 4.77 -0.51
C SER A 78 -1.99 4.96 -1.82
N THR A 79 -2.59 3.89 -2.35
CA THR A 79 -3.35 3.90 -3.61
C THR A 79 -4.85 3.76 -3.43
N GLY A 80 -5.35 3.80 -2.19
CA GLY A 80 -6.79 3.97 -1.89
C GLY A 80 -7.52 2.75 -1.33
N GLY A 81 -6.86 1.60 -1.22
CA GLY A 81 -7.35 0.41 -0.53
C GLY A 81 -6.62 0.12 0.79
N ALA A 82 -7.22 -0.70 1.65
CA ALA A 82 -6.61 -1.11 2.91
C ALA A 82 -5.39 -1.99 2.65
N GLY A 83 -4.19 -1.39 2.74
CA GLY A 83 -2.93 -2.07 2.45
C GLY A 83 -2.48 -1.98 0.99
N ASP A 84 -3.17 -1.20 0.15
CA ASP A 84 -2.72 -0.96 -1.21
C ASP A 84 -1.84 0.30 -1.25
N PHE A 85 -0.64 0.13 -1.80
CA PHE A 85 0.30 1.23 -1.96
C PHE A 85 1.23 1.00 -3.15
N ASN A 86 1.88 2.08 -3.53
CA ASN A 86 2.91 2.12 -4.54
C ASN A 86 4.16 2.76 -3.94
N TYR A 87 5.33 2.22 -4.28
CA TYR A 87 6.60 2.87 -3.98
C TYR A 87 7.51 2.90 -5.19
N LYS A 88 8.29 3.98 -5.25
CA LYS A 88 9.24 4.26 -6.32
C LYS A 88 10.58 4.61 -5.71
N ILE A 89 11.63 3.94 -6.15
CA ILE A 89 12.99 4.09 -5.63
C ILE A 89 13.96 4.20 -6.80
N ALA A 90 14.97 5.06 -6.68
CA ALA A 90 16.10 5.10 -7.60
C ALA A 90 17.32 4.49 -6.91
N GLU A 91 17.92 3.50 -7.56
CA GLU A 91 19.13 2.81 -7.12
C GLU A 91 20.26 3.08 -8.11
N ALA A 92 21.43 3.43 -7.59
CA ALA A 92 22.63 3.57 -8.41
C ALA A 92 23.18 2.17 -8.71
N MET A 93 23.41 1.88 -9.99
CA MET A 93 24.11 0.66 -10.37
C MET A 93 25.61 0.94 -10.26
N ILE A 94 26.27 0.30 -9.31
CA ILE A 94 27.71 0.47 -9.04
C ILE A 94 28.47 -0.80 -9.38
N ASP A 95 29.65 -0.66 -9.96
CA ASP A 95 30.57 -1.79 -10.16
C ASP A 95 31.38 -2.09 -8.89
N GLU A 96 32.22 -3.12 -8.96
CA GLU A 96 33.08 -3.56 -7.85
C GLU A 96 34.09 -2.49 -7.39
N THR A 97 34.37 -1.49 -8.23
CA THR A 97 35.26 -0.36 -7.90
C THR A 97 34.51 0.82 -7.27
N GLY A 98 33.18 0.73 -7.18
CA GLY A 98 32.31 1.82 -6.74
C GLY A 98 31.99 2.84 -7.84
N THR A 99 32.34 2.55 -9.08
CA THR A 99 32.00 3.41 -10.22
C THR A 99 30.53 3.23 -10.59
N GLN A 100 29.79 4.32 -10.69
CA GLN A 100 28.40 4.27 -11.12
C GLN A 100 28.30 4.03 -12.63
N LEU A 101 27.56 2.99 -13.02
CA LEU A 101 27.31 2.57 -14.40
C LEU A 101 25.95 3.04 -14.94
N GLY A 102 25.03 3.41 -14.05
CA GLY A 102 23.68 3.81 -14.44
C GLY A 102 22.71 3.90 -13.27
N TRP A 103 21.43 3.78 -13.60
CA TRP A 103 20.33 3.86 -12.65
C TRP A 103 19.33 2.72 -12.84
N ILE A 104 18.77 2.25 -11.73
CA ILE A 104 17.62 1.36 -11.69
C ILE A 104 16.48 2.16 -11.07
N HIS A 105 15.41 2.38 -11.84
CA HIS A 105 14.18 2.99 -11.36
C HIS A 105 13.18 1.89 -11.04
N ILE A 106 12.94 1.69 -9.76
CA ILE A 106 12.03 0.69 -9.20
C ILE A 106 10.64 1.30 -9.10
N ASP A 107 9.61 0.58 -9.55
CA ASP A 107 8.19 0.95 -9.40
C ASP A 107 7.41 -0.30 -9.02
N GLN A 108 6.90 -0.32 -7.78
CA GLN A 108 6.38 -1.51 -7.14
C GLN A 108 4.99 -1.25 -6.57
N ASN A 109 4.09 -2.21 -6.79
CA ASN A 109 2.74 -2.19 -6.25
C ASN A 109 2.57 -3.33 -5.26
N THR A 110 1.89 -3.05 -4.17
CA THR A 110 1.57 -4.02 -3.14
C THR A 110 0.07 -4.23 -3.06
N GLU A 111 -0.31 -5.47 -2.78
CA GLU A 111 -1.68 -5.86 -2.46
C GLU A 111 -1.71 -6.27 -0.97
N ALA A 112 -2.45 -5.50 -0.16
CA ALA A 112 -2.68 -5.74 1.27
C ALA A 112 -1.43 -5.73 2.20
N VAL A 113 -1.56 -5.11 3.38
CA VAL A 113 -0.47 -5.01 4.37
C VAL A 113 -0.96 -5.40 5.75
N SER A 114 -0.21 -6.29 6.40
CA SER A 114 -0.40 -6.60 7.82
C SER A 114 0.95 -6.61 8.56
N SER A 115 1.33 -7.75 9.14
CA SER A 115 2.68 -8.01 9.65
C SER A 115 3.65 -8.44 8.54
N ALA A 116 3.14 -8.75 7.36
CA ALA A 116 3.90 -9.03 6.14
C ALA A 116 3.17 -8.41 4.94
N PHE A 117 3.90 -8.24 3.84
CA PHE A 117 3.34 -7.90 2.54
C PHE A 117 4.23 -8.42 1.41
N THR A 118 3.62 -8.61 0.25
CA THR A 118 4.34 -8.85 -1.01
C THR A 118 4.18 -7.65 -1.94
N SER A 119 5.15 -7.42 -2.82
CA SER A 119 5.00 -6.43 -3.89
C SER A 119 5.54 -6.97 -5.20
N THR A 120 4.93 -6.56 -6.31
CA THR A 120 5.43 -6.86 -7.65
C THR A 120 5.48 -5.58 -8.46
N GLY A 121 6.51 -5.48 -9.31
CA GLY A 121 6.76 -4.28 -10.07
C GLY A 121 7.75 -4.48 -11.19
N VAL A 122 7.84 -3.46 -12.06
CA VAL A 122 8.77 -3.42 -13.19
C VAL A 122 9.81 -2.35 -12.93
N SER A 123 11.05 -2.78 -12.72
CA SER A 123 12.20 -1.90 -12.69
C SER A 123 12.66 -1.55 -14.09
N HIS A 124 13.04 -0.29 -14.31
CA HIS A 124 13.58 0.20 -15.56
C HIS A 124 15.06 0.55 -15.36
N VAL A 125 15.92 0.04 -16.23
CA VAL A 125 17.37 0.21 -16.13
C VAL A 125 17.83 1.20 -17.18
N TYR A 126 18.67 2.16 -16.77
CA TYR A 126 19.20 3.23 -17.60
C TYR A 126 20.72 3.29 -17.51
N ASP A 127 21.38 3.72 -18.59
CA ASP A 127 22.80 4.09 -18.56
C ASP A 127 23.01 5.47 -17.92
N MET A 128 24.26 5.92 -17.83
CA MET A 128 24.63 7.24 -17.28
C MET A 128 24.10 8.43 -18.09
N ALA A 129 23.76 8.24 -19.36
CA ALA A 129 23.15 9.27 -20.20
C ALA A 129 21.62 9.29 -20.09
N GLY A 130 21.03 8.36 -19.33
CA GLY A 130 19.59 8.22 -19.15
C GLY A 130 18.90 7.46 -20.29
N ASN A 131 19.65 6.75 -21.14
CA ASN A 131 19.05 5.90 -22.17
C ASN A 131 18.56 4.59 -21.55
N PRO A 132 17.33 4.14 -21.87
CA PRO A 132 16.80 2.88 -21.37
C PRO A 132 17.61 1.70 -21.95
N GLN A 133 17.98 0.77 -21.08
CA GLN A 133 18.73 -0.44 -21.43
C GLN A 133 17.79 -1.64 -21.49
N PHE A 134 17.06 -1.90 -20.40
CA PHE A 134 16.08 -2.99 -20.30
C PHE A 134 15.13 -2.79 -19.12
N THR A 135 14.14 -3.67 -19.00
CA THR A 135 13.22 -3.75 -17.86
C THR A 135 13.36 -5.09 -17.16
N GLN A 136 13.14 -5.11 -15.86
CA GLN A 136 13.20 -6.32 -15.04
C GLN A 136 12.01 -6.36 -14.08
N VAL A 137 11.25 -7.46 -14.12
CA VAL A 137 10.24 -7.74 -13.09
C VAL A 137 10.95 -8.11 -11.80
N ALA A 138 10.47 -7.55 -10.69
CA ALA A 138 10.93 -7.88 -9.36
C ALA A 138 9.74 -8.16 -8.44
N ASP A 139 9.86 -9.24 -7.69
CA ASP A 139 8.91 -9.68 -6.66
C ASP A 139 9.56 -9.53 -5.28
N VAL A 140 8.81 -9.01 -4.31
CA VAL A 140 9.28 -8.74 -2.96
C VAL A 140 8.37 -9.48 -1.98
N ASP A 141 8.98 -10.09 -0.98
CA ASP A 141 8.29 -10.66 0.18
C ASP A 141 9.00 -10.18 1.46
N VAL A 142 8.25 -9.49 2.32
CA VAL A 142 8.81 -8.91 3.54
C VAL A 142 7.89 -9.05 4.73
N HIS A 143 8.50 -9.10 5.91
CA HIS A 143 7.84 -9.06 7.20
C HIS A 143 8.29 -7.83 8.00
N ARG A 144 7.44 -7.40 8.92
CA ARG A 144 7.66 -6.20 9.72
C ARG A 144 8.78 -6.44 10.74
N LEU A 145 9.66 -5.45 10.86
CA LEU A 145 10.63 -5.35 11.94
C LEU A 145 10.16 -4.37 13.03
N ALA A 146 10.66 -4.59 14.25
CA ALA A 146 10.50 -3.63 15.32
C ALA A 146 11.36 -2.37 15.10
N GLY A 147 10.93 -1.24 15.68
CA GLY A 147 11.69 0.00 15.69
C GLY A 147 11.04 1.14 14.88
N ALA A 148 11.53 2.36 15.12
CA ALA A 148 11.06 3.54 14.42
C ALA A 148 11.60 3.58 12.98
N PRO A 149 10.78 3.93 11.98
CA PRO A 149 11.25 4.05 10.60
C PRO A 149 12.19 5.25 10.47
N ARG A 150 13.45 4.98 10.10
CA ARG A 150 14.47 6.01 9.82
C ARG A 150 15.28 5.65 8.58
N CYS A 151 15.13 6.50 7.57
CA CYS A 151 16.04 6.68 6.45
C CYS A 151 17.16 7.67 6.83
#